data_AF-A0A4W5MP06-F1
#
_entry.id   AF-A0A4W5MP06-F1
#
_cell.length_a   1.000
_cell.length_b   1.000
_cell.length_c   1.000
_cell.angle_alpha   90.00
_cell.angle_beta   90.00
_cell.angle_gamma   90.00
#
_symmetry.space_group_name_H-M   'P 1'
#
loop_
_entity.id
_entity.type
_entity.pdbx_description
1 polymer ?
#
loop_
_entity_poly.entity_id
_entity_poly.type
_entity_poly.pdbx_seq_one_letter_code
_entity_poly.pdbx_strand_id
1 'polypeptide(L)'
;FQNAALRGWFSPGQVFVLDEYCARYGVRGCHRHLSYLRDLMDYSENNTLVDPTLLHYSYAFCASHIHGNRPDGIGTVTEEEREQFEDIRSRLLSLLDNQIIHFRYCFPFGRPDGALKATLSLLERVLMKDITTPIPPEEMKKVVKKCLEKAALINYSQLTQYAQIEGVCKPGSHAAPEKRLEDMMRLGELCIEVLQQNDEHHSEAFSWWPEMMAEHAETFLSLYTVDMDGALQVQPVDSWDSFPLFQLLNNFLRCDPHLCNGMFHKHLQDLFIPLVVRYIDLMESSIAQSIHRGFEQETWQSVNNGSATSEDLFWKLDALQMFVLDLHWPEPEFAKHLEQRLKLMASDMMEACVKRTKAAFDCKMQKASKSTDFRVSLSVCTMFNMLMDAKKQCAKLCVLDSGQEQQYHSKIDVLIDDAFKDMISSMVTKFAGVLYGVLSKLSRYDEGTFFSSILSFTVKAAAKYVDVPKPGMDLADTYITFVRQNQDILRDRVNEEMYIEKLFDQWYTSSMKGVCAWLTDRLDLQLHMYQLKTLIKIVKKTYRDFRLQGVLDGTLNNKSYETVYNRLTVEEATMAVKAGDGLEGITMRDSDEEDG
;
A
#
# COMPACT_ATOMS: atom_id res chain seq x y z
N PHE A 1 -43.31 -37.92 4.50
CA PHE A 1 -43.75 -39.31 4.29
C PHE A 1 -43.52 -39.84 2.86
N GLN A 2 -43.64 -39.04 1.78
CA GLN A 2 -43.38 -39.53 0.41
C GLN A 2 -41.90 -39.80 0.05
N ASN A 3 -40.93 -39.30 0.83
CA ASN A 3 -39.49 -39.56 0.59
C ASN A 3 -38.90 -40.76 1.36
N ALA A 4 -39.64 -41.38 2.30
CA ALA A 4 -39.10 -42.49 3.09
C ALA A 4 -39.04 -43.82 2.30
N ALA A 5 -40.06 -44.08 1.47
CA ALA A 5 -40.15 -45.30 0.67
C ALA A 5 -39.09 -45.39 -0.44
N LEU A 6 -38.51 -44.25 -0.88
CA LEU A 6 -37.49 -44.19 -1.93
C LEU A 6 -36.05 -44.42 -1.43
N ARG A 7 -35.85 -44.61 -0.12
CA ARG A 7 -34.52 -44.80 0.50
C ARG A 7 -34.35 -46.12 1.26
N GLY A 8 -35.28 -47.06 1.02
CA GLY A 8 -35.28 -48.39 1.62
C GLY A 8 -36.23 -48.58 2.81
N TRP A 9 -36.91 -47.56 3.33
CA TRP A 9 -37.83 -47.79 4.47
C TRP A 9 -39.12 -48.48 4.05
N PHE A 10 -39.48 -49.55 4.75
CA PHE A 10 -40.79 -50.17 4.63
C PHE A 10 -41.89 -49.25 5.20
N SER A 11 -43.02 -49.18 4.51
CA SER A 11 -44.23 -48.58 5.05
C SER A 11 -44.76 -49.41 6.24
N PRO A 12 -45.56 -48.83 7.15
CA PRO A 12 -46.16 -49.58 8.26
C PRO A 12 -46.94 -50.83 7.81
N GLY A 13 -47.59 -50.77 6.65
CA GLY A 13 -48.29 -51.93 6.06
C GLY A 13 -47.32 -53.01 5.56
N GLN A 14 -46.20 -52.64 4.94
CA GLN A 14 -45.17 -53.60 4.53
C GLN A 14 -44.49 -54.26 5.73
N VAL A 15 -44.19 -53.48 6.78
CA VAL A 15 -43.65 -54.02 8.04
C VAL A 15 -44.62 -55.02 8.64
N PHE A 16 -45.91 -54.68 8.74
CA PHE A 16 -46.94 -55.58 9.27
C PHE A 16 -47.03 -56.90 8.49
N VAL A 17 -47.05 -56.84 7.15
CA VAL A 17 -47.11 -58.05 6.31
C VAL A 17 -45.86 -58.92 6.52
N LEU A 18 -44.69 -58.30 6.60
CA LEU A 18 -43.43 -59.00 6.81
C LEU A 18 -43.35 -59.63 8.21
N ASP A 19 -43.84 -58.94 9.24
CA ASP A 19 -43.92 -59.44 10.62
C ASP A 19 -44.86 -60.65 10.72
N GLU A 20 -46.05 -60.58 10.10
CA GLU A 20 -46.99 -61.71 10.02
C GLU A 20 -46.39 -62.92 9.29
N TYR A 21 -45.67 -62.69 8.18
CA TYR A 21 -44.97 -63.75 7.46
C TYR A 21 -43.92 -64.41 8.37
N CYS A 22 -43.07 -63.62 9.03
CA CYS A 22 -42.05 -64.15 9.92
C CYS A 22 -42.66 -64.95 11.08
N ALA A 23 -43.76 -64.47 11.67
CA ALA A 23 -44.46 -65.16 12.75
C ALA A 23 -45.07 -66.51 12.29
N ARG A 24 -45.69 -66.55 11.10
CA ARG A 24 -46.32 -67.77 10.56
C ARG A 24 -45.34 -68.85 10.15
N TYR A 25 -44.19 -68.45 9.59
CA TYR A 25 -43.19 -69.39 9.07
C TYR A 25 -42.00 -69.61 10.00
N GLY A 26 -42.01 -69.01 11.20
CA GLY A 26 -40.93 -69.17 12.19
C GLY A 26 -39.60 -68.57 11.75
N VAL A 27 -39.62 -67.53 10.90
CA VAL A 27 -38.39 -66.87 10.43
C VAL A 27 -37.77 -66.07 11.57
N ARG A 28 -36.51 -66.36 11.88
CA ARG A 28 -35.79 -65.68 12.95
C ARG A 28 -35.52 -64.22 12.58
N GLY A 29 -35.73 -63.31 13.52
CA GLY A 29 -35.52 -61.87 13.29
C GLY A 29 -34.10 -61.53 12.82
N CYS A 30 -33.07 -62.22 13.33
CA CYS A 30 -31.69 -61.98 12.89
C CYS A 30 -31.49 -62.39 11.44
N HIS A 31 -31.98 -63.57 11.04
CA HIS A 31 -31.92 -64.01 9.66
C HIS A 31 -32.61 -63.02 8.71
N ARG A 32 -33.77 -62.47 9.11
CA ARG A 32 -34.43 -61.40 8.35
C ARG A 32 -33.53 -60.17 8.18
N HIS A 33 -32.95 -59.66 9.27
CA HIS A 33 -32.09 -58.47 9.20
C HIS A 33 -30.78 -58.73 8.44
N LEU A 34 -30.21 -59.93 8.51
CA LEU A 34 -29.04 -60.32 7.71
C LEU A 34 -29.35 -60.35 6.21
N SER A 35 -30.45 -61.01 5.81
CA SER A 35 -30.91 -61.01 4.41
C SER A 35 -31.21 -59.59 3.94
N TYR A 36 -31.83 -58.78 4.80
CA TYR A 36 -32.15 -57.40 4.48
C TYR A 36 -30.92 -56.52 4.32
N LEU A 37 -29.91 -56.66 5.19
CA LEU A 37 -28.63 -55.95 5.04
C LEU A 37 -27.93 -56.33 3.74
N ARG A 38 -27.97 -57.61 3.36
CA ARG A 38 -27.40 -58.08 2.08
C ARG A 38 -28.06 -57.37 0.90
N ASP A 39 -29.39 -57.36 0.85
CA ASP A 39 -30.13 -56.69 -0.23
C ASP A 39 -29.84 -55.18 -0.25
N LEU A 40 -29.85 -54.52 0.90
CA LEU A 40 -29.55 -53.08 1.01
C LEU A 40 -28.12 -52.75 0.55
N MET A 41 -27.14 -53.60 0.87
CA MET A 41 -25.76 -53.44 0.39
C MET A 41 -25.69 -53.63 -1.13
N ASP A 42 -26.38 -54.63 -1.70
CA ASP A 42 -26.44 -54.84 -3.16
C ASP A 42 -27.01 -53.61 -3.87
N TYR A 43 -28.06 -52.98 -3.32
CA TYR A 43 -28.61 -51.74 -3.87
C TYR A 43 -27.62 -50.57 -3.73
N SER A 44 -26.94 -50.45 -2.60
CA SER A 44 -25.96 -49.40 -2.37
C SER A 44 -24.74 -49.51 -3.28
N GLU A 45 -24.27 -50.73 -3.56
CA GLU A 45 -23.17 -50.98 -4.50
C GLU A 45 -23.57 -50.67 -5.95
N ASN A 46 -24.86 -50.80 -6.29
CA ASN A 46 -25.43 -50.41 -7.58
C ASN A 46 -25.82 -48.92 -7.65
N ASN A 47 -25.19 -48.05 -6.85
CA ASN A 47 -25.44 -46.60 -6.79
C ASN A 47 -26.89 -46.19 -6.47
N THR A 48 -27.68 -47.07 -5.85
CA THR A 48 -29.00 -46.70 -5.33
C THR A 48 -28.85 -46.06 -3.96
N LEU A 49 -29.52 -44.93 -3.73
CA LEU A 49 -29.39 -44.18 -2.48
C LEU A 49 -30.15 -44.88 -1.35
N VAL A 50 -29.40 -45.58 -0.49
CA VAL A 50 -29.91 -46.23 0.72
C VAL A 50 -29.69 -45.33 1.93
N ASP A 51 -30.69 -45.22 2.81
CA ASP A 51 -30.55 -44.45 4.05
C ASP A 51 -29.52 -45.12 4.99
N PRO A 52 -28.41 -44.45 5.37
CA PRO A 52 -27.42 -45.01 6.29
C PRO A 52 -28.00 -45.37 7.66
N THR A 53 -29.06 -44.67 8.09
CA THR A 53 -29.77 -44.94 9.35
C THR A 53 -30.43 -46.32 9.34
N LEU A 54 -30.89 -46.77 8.18
CA LEU A 54 -31.55 -48.06 8.01
C LEU A 54 -30.53 -49.21 8.06
N LEU A 55 -29.38 -49.04 7.40
CA LEU A 55 -28.24 -49.94 7.53
C LEU A 55 -27.78 -50.02 8.99
N HIS A 56 -27.68 -48.87 9.65
CA HIS A 56 -27.30 -48.79 11.05
C HIS A 56 -28.26 -49.53 11.97
N TYR A 57 -29.56 -49.31 11.83
CA TYR A 57 -30.57 -49.99 12.63
C TYR A 57 -30.51 -51.52 12.46
N SER A 58 -30.47 -51.98 11.21
CA SER A 58 -30.45 -53.42 10.92
C SER A 58 -29.14 -54.08 11.38
N TYR A 59 -28.00 -53.41 11.20
CA TYR A 59 -26.71 -53.89 11.69
C TYR A 59 -26.67 -53.95 13.21
N ALA A 60 -27.16 -52.92 13.90
CA ALA A 60 -27.22 -52.89 15.36
C ALA A 60 -28.11 -54.00 15.94
N PHE A 61 -29.21 -54.35 15.27
CA PHE A 61 -30.06 -55.48 15.65
C PHE A 61 -29.31 -56.82 15.53
N CYS A 62 -28.65 -57.06 14.39
CA CYS A 62 -27.85 -58.28 14.19
C CYS A 62 -26.69 -58.37 15.19
N ALA A 63 -25.93 -57.29 15.38
CA ALA A 63 -24.84 -57.23 16.34
C ALA A 63 -25.33 -57.46 17.79
N SER A 64 -26.52 -56.93 18.15
CA SER A 64 -27.16 -57.18 19.44
C SER A 64 -27.47 -58.66 19.65
N HIS A 65 -27.98 -59.32 18.62
CA HIS A 65 -28.29 -60.75 18.66
C HIS A 65 -27.04 -61.62 18.78
N ILE A 66 -26.05 -61.41 17.91
CA ILE A 66 -24.86 -62.26 17.81
C ILE A 66 -24.00 -62.17 19.09
N HIS A 67 -23.86 -60.98 19.69
CA HIS A 67 -23.12 -60.84 20.95
C HIS A 67 -23.96 -61.09 22.22
N GLY A 68 -25.19 -61.60 22.09
CA GLY A 68 -25.96 -62.14 23.22
C GLY A 68 -26.66 -61.11 24.13
N ASN A 69 -26.90 -59.89 23.66
CA ASN A 69 -27.43 -58.79 24.47
C ASN A 69 -28.85 -58.41 24.01
N ARG A 70 -29.82 -59.32 24.21
CA ARG A 70 -31.24 -59.09 23.87
C ARG A 70 -32.05 -58.61 25.09
N PRO A 71 -33.02 -57.69 24.90
CA PRO A 71 -34.02 -57.35 25.91
C PRO A 71 -34.91 -58.54 26.32
N ASP A 72 -35.10 -59.51 25.41
CA ASP A 72 -36.10 -60.59 25.53
C ASP A 72 -35.56 -61.92 26.10
N GLY A 73 -34.32 -61.96 26.60
CA GLY A 73 -33.71 -63.15 27.22
C GLY A 73 -32.94 -64.09 26.25
N ILE A 74 -32.34 -65.14 26.83
CA ILE A 74 -31.35 -66.05 26.23
C ILE A 74 -31.83 -66.58 24.86
N GLY A 75 -31.25 -66.05 23.79
CA GLY A 75 -31.41 -66.56 22.43
C GLY A 75 -30.22 -67.43 22.04
N THR A 76 -30.47 -68.61 21.49
CA THR A 76 -29.43 -69.44 20.86
C THR A 76 -28.98 -68.78 19.55
N VAL A 77 -27.70 -68.44 19.42
CA VAL A 77 -27.11 -67.97 18.16
C VAL A 77 -26.64 -69.20 17.38
N THR A 78 -27.06 -69.32 16.11
CA THR A 78 -26.57 -70.41 15.25
C THR A 78 -25.22 -70.09 14.64
N GLU A 79 -24.44 -71.11 14.31
CA GLU A 79 -23.16 -70.95 13.62
C GLU A 79 -23.34 -70.29 12.24
N GLU A 80 -24.39 -70.67 11.51
CA GLU A 80 -24.75 -70.06 10.23
C GLU A 80 -25.05 -68.56 10.34
N GLU A 81 -25.82 -68.12 11.35
CA GLU A 81 -26.09 -66.70 11.60
C GLU A 81 -24.80 -65.93 11.92
N ARG A 82 -23.87 -66.56 12.63
CA ARG A 82 -22.59 -65.95 12.99
C ARG A 82 -21.68 -65.81 11.77
N GLU A 83 -21.57 -66.83 10.93
CA GLU A 83 -20.81 -66.76 9.67
C GLU A 83 -21.37 -65.71 8.71
N GLN A 84 -22.71 -65.70 8.52
CA GLN A 84 -23.38 -64.70 7.68
C GLN A 84 -23.19 -63.27 8.21
N PHE A 85 -23.17 -63.08 9.53
CA PHE A 85 -22.92 -61.78 10.14
C PHE A 85 -21.49 -61.29 9.90
N GLU A 86 -20.48 -62.14 10.06
CA GLU A 86 -19.08 -61.74 9.80
C GLU A 86 -18.82 -61.44 8.32
N ASP A 87 -19.45 -62.18 7.40
CA ASP A 87 -19.42 -61.88 5.96
C ASP A 87 -20.05 -60.51 5.66
N ILE A 88 -21.26 -60.26 6.18
CA ILE A 88 -21.94 -58.96 6.05
C ILE A 88 -21.12 -57.84 6.68
N ARG A 89 -20.48 -58.09 7.84
CA ARG A 89 -19.63 -57.11 8.52
C ARG A 89 -18.43 -56.71 7.65
N SER A 90 -17.73 -57.69 7.07
CA SER A 90 -16.57 -57.44 6.21
C SER A 90 -16.96 -56.66 4.94
N ARG A 91 -18.09 -57.04 4.32
CA ARG A 91 -18.62 -56.37 3.14
C ARG A 91 -19.10 -54.95 3.45
N LEU A 92 -19.82 -54.77 4.56
CA LEU A 92 -20.29 -53.45 5.01
C LEU A 92 -19.10 -52.53 5.31
N LEU A 93 -18.04 -53.02 5.95
CA LEU A 93 -16.84 -52.23 6.20
C LEU A 93 -16.23 -51.70 4.88
N SER A 94 -16.14 -52.57 3.87
CA SER A 94 -15.63 -52.18 2.54
C SER A 94 -16.53 -51.15 1.84
N LEU A 95 -17.85 -51.27 1.99
CA LEU A 95 -18.81 -50.32 1.46
C LEU A 95 -18.68 -48.93 2.13
N LEU A 96 -18.57 -48.90 3.47
CA LEU A 96 -18.42 -47.66 4.22
C LEU A 96 -17.09 -46.97 3.92
N ASP A 97 -15.99 -47.73 3.82
CA ASP A 97 -14.70 -47.20 3.38
C ASP A 97 -14.83 -46.52 2.01
N ASN A 98 -15.50 -47.17 1.04
CA ASN A 98 -15.72 -46.60 -0.28
C ASN A 98 -16.57 -45.32 -0.24
N GLN A 99 -17.63 -45.28 0.58
CA GLN A 99 -18.49 -44.10 0.74
C GLN A 99 -17.75 -42.92 1.36
N ILE A 100 -16.84 -43.17 2.32
CA ILE A 100 -16.02 -42.11 2.94
C ILE A 100 -14.93 -41.64 1.98
N ILE A 101 -14.28 -42.55 1.24
CA ILE A 101 -13.27 -42.20 0.23
C ILE A 101 -13.90 -41.32 -0.87
N HIS A 102 -15.14 -41.57 -1.25
CA HIS A 102 -15.86 -40.84 -2.30
C HIS A 102 -16.90 -39.88 -1.71
N PHE A 103 -16.69 -39.31 -0.52
CA PHE A 103 -17.73 -38.58 0.22
C PHE A 103 -18.38 -37.45 -0.60
N ARG A 104 -17.63 -36.74 -1.45
CA ARG A 104 -18.18 -35.68 -2.33
C ARG A 104 -19.14 -36.21 -3.40
N TYR A 105 -18.93 -37.44 -3.86
CA TYR A 105 -19.70 -38.08 -4.91
C TYR A 105 -20.87 -38.89 -4.36
N CYS A 106 -20.66 -39.56 -3.23
CA CYS A 106 -21.71 -40.30 -2.52
C CYS A 106 -22.68 -39.37 -1.79
N PHE A 107 -22.22 -38.20 -1.34
CA PHE A 107 -23.02 -37.21 -0.61
C PHE A 107 -22.89 -35.81 -1.23
N PRO A 108 -23.35 -35.59 -2.47
CA PRO A 108 -23.14 -34.32 -3.16
C PRO A 108 -23.73 -33.14 -2.37
N PHE A 109 -22.91 -32.11 -2.11
CA PHE A 109 -23.28 -30.92 -1.32
C PHE A 109 -23.87 -31.28 0.06
N GLY A 110 -23.32 -32.32 0.70
CA GLY A 110 -23.78 -32.80 2.00
C GLY A 110 -25.17 -33.45 1.98
N ARG A 111 -25.74 -33.72 0.79
CA ARG A 111 -27.06 -34.32 0.66
C ARG A 111 -26.98 -35.86 0.59
N PRO A 112 -27.89 -36.58 1.28
CA PRO A 112 -28.85 -36.06 2.24
C PRO A 112 -28.20 -35.60 3.56
N ASP A 113 -28.81 -34.59 4.20
CA ASP A 113 -28.26 -33.97 5.42
C ASP A 113 -27.99 -35.00 6.50
N GLY A 114 -26.78 -34.95 7.06
CA GLY A 114 -26.33 -35.87 8.11
C GLY A 114 -25.98 -37.29 7.62
N ALA A 115 -26.09 -37.62 6.33
CA ALA A 115 -25.80 -38.96 5.82
C ALA A 115 -24.33 -39.37 6.02
N LEU A 116 -23.38 -38.47 5.77
CA LEU A 116 -21.96 -38.73 6.03
C LEU A 116 -21.68 -38.97 7.51
N LYS A 117 -22.31 -38.17 8.40
CA LYS A 117 -22.22 -38.35 9.85
C LYS A 117 -22.81 -39.69 10.30
N ALA A 118 -23.94 -40.09 9.74
CA ALA A 118 -24.54 -41.40 9.98
C ALA A 118 -23.65 -42.55 9.46
N THR A 119 -22.98 -42.35 8.32
CA THR A 119 -22.01 -43.30 7.75
C THR A 119 -20.80 -43.48 8.68
N LEU A 120 -20.26 -42.40 9.23
CA LEU A 120 -19.18 -42.45 10.23
C LEU A 120 -19.63 -43.14 11.54
N SER A 121 -20.85 -42.87 12.00
CA SER A 121 -21.42 -43.53 13.18
C SER A 121 -21.64 -45.03 12.95
N LEU A 122 -22.06 -45.42 11.74
CA LEU A 122 -22.16 -46.82 11.35
C LEU A 122 -20.79 -47.51 11.27
N LEU A 123 -19.79 -46.81 10.74
CA LEU A 123 -18.40 -47.31 10.72
C LEU A 123 -17.90 -47.60 12.14
N GLU A 124 -18.12 -46.67 13.08
CA GLU A 124 -17.78 -46.87 14.49
C GLU A 124 -18.40 -48.17 15.02
N ARG A 125 -19.70 -48.36 14.77
CA ARG A 125 -20.46 -49.53 15.20
C ARG A 125 -19.97 -50.84 14.57
N VAL A 126 -19.55 -50.81 13.32
CA VAL A 126 -19.01 -51.98 12.59
C VAL A 126 -17.63 -52.39 13.12
N LEU A 127 -16.84 -51.41 13.57
CA LEU A 127 -15.50 -51.66 14.10
C LEU A 127 -15.51 -52.14 15.57
N MET A 128 -16.59 -51.92 16.33
CA MET A 128 -16.71 -52.44 17.70
C MET A 128 -16.55 -53.97 17.75
N LYS A 129 -15.80 -54.48 18.73
CA LYS A 129 -15.58 -55.93 18.93
C LYS A 129 -16.76 -56.62 19.59
N ASP A 130 -17.53 -55.88 20.37
CA ASP A 130 -18.76 -56.31 21.03
C ASP A 130 -19.71 -55.10 21.17
N ILE A 131 -20.89 -55.27 21.76
CA ILE A 131 -21.91 -54.19 21.84
C ILE A 131 -21.55 -53.11 22.88
N THR A 132 -20.75 -53.47 23.87
CA THR A 132 -20.51 -52.70 25.11
C THR A 132 -19.16 -51.99 25.12
N THR A 133 -18.18 -52.48 24.37
CA THR A 133 -16.82 -51.95 24.32
C THR A 133 -16.72 -50.99 23.14
N PRO A 134 -16.72 -49.67 23.37
CA PRO A 134 -16.49 -48.71 22.30
C PRO A 134 -15.09 -48.89 21.71
N ILE A 135 -14.95 -48.61 20.42
CA ILE A 135 -13.64 -48.59 19.78
C ILE A 135 -12.79 -47.45 20.38
N PRO A 136 -11.48 -47.64 20.62
CA PRO A 136 -10.61 -46.53 20.97
C PRO A 136 -10.68 -45.45 19.87
N PRO A 137 -10.83 -44.17 20.23
CA PRO A 137 -11.00 -43.09 19.25
C PRO A 137 -9.84 -43.03 18.25
N GLU A 138 -8.62 -43.37 18.67
CA GLU A 138 -7.43 -43.42 17.81
C GLU A 138 -7.51 -44.48 16.70
N GLU A 139 -8.16 -45.63 16.95
CA GLU A 139 -8.33 -46.66 15.91
C GLU A 139 -9.31 -46.21 14.84
N MET A 140 -10.43 -45.58 15.23
CA MET A 140 -11.39 -44.99 14.30
C MET A 140 -10.76 -43.81 13.54
N LYS A 141 -10.04 -42.93 14.25
CA LYS A 141 -9.27 -41.80 13.70
C LYS A 141 -8.33 -42.28 12.60
N LYS A 142 -7.60 -43.39 12.82
CA LYS A 142 -6.68 -43.99 11.85
C LYS A 142 -7.37 -44.52 10.58
N VAL A 143 -8.52 -45.18 10.71
CA VAL A 143 -9.29 -45.67 9.56
C VAL A 143 -9.80 -44.50 8.72
N VAL A 144 -10.44 -43.53 9.36
CA VAL A 144 -10.99 -42.34 8.70
C VAL A 144 -9.89 -41.54 8.01
N LYS A 145 -8.75 -41.33 8.67
CA LYS A 145 -7.58 -40.65 8.08
C LYS A 145 -7.14 -41.30 6.77
N LYS A 146 -6.97 -42.62 6.75
CA LYS A 146 -6.58 -43.36 5.55
C LYS A 146 -7.61 -43.22 4.41
N CYS A 147 -8.90 -43.15 4.75
CA CYS A 147 -9.95 -42.90 3.78
C CYS A 147 -9.89 -41.47 3.22
N LEU A 148 -9.64 -40.47 4.07
CA LEU A 148 -9.50 -39.07 3.66
C LEU A 148 -8.24 -38.80 2.84
N GLU A 149 -7.12 -39.48 3.12
CA GLU A 149 -5.90 -39.43 2.28
C GLU A 149 -6.19 -39.93 0.86
N LYS A 150 -6.92 -41.04 0.73
CA LYS A 150 -7.37 -41.55 -0.58
C LYS A 150 -8.38 -40.61 -1.23
N ALA A 151 -9.30 -40.03 -0.45
CA ALA A 151 -10.26 -39.06 -0.94
C ALA A 151 -9.57 -37.83 -1.53
N ALA A 152 -8.48 -37.35 -0.92
CA ALA A 152 -7.71 -36.21 -1.42
C ALA A 152 -7.14 -36.50 -2.82
N LEU A 153 -6.57 -37.69 -3.02
CA LEU A 153 -6.06 -38.14 -4.32
C LEU A 153 -7.15 -38.17 -5.39
N ILE A 154 -8.32 -38.72 -5.07
CA ILE A 154 -9.44 -38.83 -6.02
C ILE A 154 -10.01 -37.44 -6.33
N ASN A 155 -10.25 -36.62 -5.31
CA ASN A 155 -10.76 -35.26 -5.47
C ASN A 155 -9.83 -34.43 -6.36
N TYR A 156 -8.51 -34.52 -6.15
CA TYR A 156 -7.53 -33.79 -6.95
C TYR A 156 -7.44 -34.32 -8.39
N SER A 157 -7.41 -35.64 -8.57
CA SER A 157 -7.35 -36.28 -9.91
C SER A 157 -8.59 -35.93 -10.75
N GLN A 158 -9.78 -35.92 -10.15
CA GLN A 158 -11.01 -35.54 -10.85
C GLN A 158 -11.03 -34.04 -11.17
N LEU A 159 -10.51 -33.19 -10.28
CA LEU A 159 -10.43 -31.75 -10.51
C LEU A 159 -9.49 -31.41 -11.66
N THR A 160 -8.31 -32.03 -11.71
CA THR A 160 -7.32 -31.82 -12.78
C THR A 160 -7.83 -32.29 -14.14
N GLN A 161 -8.59 -33.40 -14.18
CA GLN A 161 -9.32 -33.86 -15.36
C GLN A 161 -10.39 -32.86 -15.81
N TYR A 162 -11.21 -32.36 -14.88
CA TYR A 162 -12.23 -31.36 -15.17
C TYR A 162 -11.64 -30.05 -15.71
N ALA A 163 -10.52 -29.62 -15.12
CA ALA A 163 -9.82 -28.41 -15.55
C ALA A 163 -9.17 -28.56 -16.94
N GLN A 164 -9.07 -29.79 -17.49
CA GLN A 164 -8.37 -30.12 -18.74
C GLN A 164 -6.87 -29.79 -18.71
N ILE A 165 -6.28 -29.76 -17.51
CA ILE A 165 -4.88 -29.32 -17.29
C ILE A 165 -3.88 -30.48 -17.41
N GLU A 166 -4.35 -31.74 -17.44
CA GLU A 166 -3.53 -32.96 -17.53
C GLU A 166 -2.56 -33.01 -18.73
N GLY A 167 -2.73 -32.14 -19.74
CA GLY A 167 -1.84 -32.01 -20.90
C GLY A 167 -0.77 -30.91 -20.80
N VAL A 168 -0.94 -29.91 -19.92
CA VAL A 168 -0.12 -28.67 -19.92
C VAL A 168 0.97 -28.67 -18.85
N CYS A 169 0.71 -29.24 -17.66
CA CYS A 169 1.64 -29.24 -16.53
C CYS A 169 2.59 -30.45 -16.49
N LYS A 170 2.45 -31.43 -17.39
CA LYS A 170 3.37 -32.57 -17.46
C LYS A 170 4.79 -32.14 -17.90
N PRO A 171 5.85 -32.72 -17.30
CA PRO A 171 7.22 -32.51 -17.76
C PRO A 171 7.37 -33.04 -19.20
N GLY A 172 7.40 -32.12 -20.17
CA GLY A 172 7.41 -32.42 -21.62
C GLY A 172 6.37 -31.66 -22.45
N SER A 173 5.44 -30.95 -21.84
CA SER A 173 4.50 -30.05 -22.54
C SER A 173 5.24 -28.88 -23.22
N HIS A 174 4.96 -28.58 -24.49
CA HIS A 174 5.54 -27.42 -25.21
C HIS A 174 4.81 -26.09 -24.93
N ALA A 175 3.95 -26.03 -23.91
CA ALA A 175 3.24 -24.79 -23.58
C ALA A 175 4.20 -23.70 -23.07
N ALA A 176 3.93 -22.46 -23.48
CA ALA A 176 4.68 -21.28 -23.06
C ALA A 176 4.61 -21.10 -21.52
N PRO A 177 5.66 -20.57 -20.87
CA PRO A 177 5.70 -20.36 -19.42
C PRO A 177 4.51 -19.54 -18.90
N GLU A 178 4.11 -18.48 -19.61
CA GLU A 178 2.97 -17.61 -19.27
C GLU A 178 1.66 -18.42 -19.20
N LYS A 179 1.39 -19.23 -20.24
CA LYS A 179 0.19 -20.07 -20.29
C LYS A 179 0.16 -21.10 -19.17
N ARG A 180 1.30 -21.70 -18.84
CA ARG A 180 1.39 -22.66 -17.72
C ARG A 180 1.06 -22.00 -16.40
N LEU A 181 1.47 -20.76 -16.20
CA LEU A 181 1.17 -20.00 -14.99
C LEU A 181 -0.31 -19.63 -14.91
N GLU A 182 -0.91 -19.20 -16.03
CA GLU A 182 -2.36 -18.93 -16.12
C GLU A 182 -3.20 -20.19 -15.82
N ASP A 183 -2.84 -21.33 -16.42
CA ASP A 183 -3.48 -22.62 -16.16
C ASP A 183 -3.32 -23.02 -14.68
N MET A 184 -2.15 -22.75 -14.08
CA MET A 184 -1.87 -23.00 -12.67
C MET A 184 -2.72 -22.12 -11.73
N MET A 185 -2.86 -20.83 -12.05
CA MET A 185 -3.73 -19.92 -11.31
C MET A 185 -5.19 -20.40 -11.34
N ARG A 186 -5.68 -20.78 -12.53
CA ARG A 186 -7.03 -21.34 -12.68
C ARG A 186 -7.22 -22.63 -11.89
N LEU A 187 -6.22 -23.51 -11.87
CA LEU A 187 -6.26 -24.71 -11.02
C LEU A 187 -6.29 -24.34 -9.54
N GLY A 188 -5.52 -23.33 -9.13
CA GLY A 188 -5.52 -22.80 -7.77
C GLY A 188 -6.89 -22.31 -7.32
N GLU A 189 -7.58 -21.53 -8.16
CA GLU A 189 -8.96 -21.09 -7.91
C GLU A 189 -9.91 -22.28 -7.72
N LEU A 190 -9.87 -23.25 -8.63
CA LEU A 190 -10.69 -24.46 -8.54
C LEU A 190 -10.36 -25.29 -7.28
N CYS A 191 -9.08 -25.37 -6.90
CA CYS A 191 -8.65 -26.04 -5.68
C CYS A 191 -9.24 -25.34 -4.43
N ILE A 192 -9.19 -24.01 -4.39
CA ILE A 192 -9.79 -23.21 -3.32
C ILE A 192 -11.30 -23.46 -3.24
N GLU A 193 -12.01 -23.39 -4.37
CA GLU A 193 -13.45 -23.66 -4.43
C GLU A 193 -13.81 -25.04 -3.89
N VAL A 194 -13.06 -26.08 -4.28
CA VAL A 194 -13.28 -27.45 -3.80
C VAL A 194 -13.07 -27.55 -2.30
N LEU A 195 -12.02 -26.93 -1.75
CA LEU A 195 -11.75 -26.94 -0.32
C LEU A 195 -12.81 -26.18 0.46
N GLN A 196 -13.25 -25.02 -0.02
CA GLN A 196 -14.34 -24.24 0.57
C GLN A 196 -15.67 -25.02 0.56
N GLN A 197 -16.01 -25.66 -0.55
CA GLN A 197 -17.20 -26.51 -0.62
C GLN A 197 -17.12 -27.69 0.35
N ASN A 198 -15.94 -28.28 0.52
CA ASN A 198 -15.74 -29.36 1.48
C ASN A 198 -15.94 -28.87 2.92
N ASP A 199 -15.41 -27.70 3.26
CA ASP A 199 -15.62 -27.10 4.57
C ASP A 199 -17.10 -26.78 4.81
N GLU A 200 -17.76 -26.13 3.85
CA GLU A 200 -19.17 -25.72 3.99
C GLU A 200 -20.14 -26.90 4.14
N HIS A 201 -19.95 -27.97 3.35
CA HIS A 201 -20.94 -29.05 3.25
C HIS A 201 -20.59 -30.31 4.05
N HIS A 202 -19.32 -30.50 4.43
CA HIS A 202 -18.85 -31.76 5.01
C HIS A 202 -18.12 -31.61 6.34
N SER A 203 -17.63 -30.43 6.72
CA SER A 203 -16.89 -30.23 7.98
C SER A 203 -17.69 -30.63 9.22
N GLU A 204 -19.02 -30.42 9.22
CA GLU A 204 -19.89 -30.74 10.36
C GLU A 204 -19.84 -32.23 10.73
N ALA A 205 -19.70 -33.11 9.72
CA ALA A 205 -19.59 -34.55 9.92
C ALA A 205 -18.31 -34.95 10.67
N PHE A 206 -17.27 -34.10 10.63
CA PHE A 206 -15.98 -34.29 11.27
C PHE A 206 -15.77 -33.36 12.47
N SER A 207 -16.84 -32.74 12.99
CA SER A 207 -16.78 -31.78 14.12
C SER A 207 -16.09 -32.32 15.38
N TRP A 208 -16.04 -33.64 15.59
CA TRP A 208 -15.32 -34.27 16.70
C TRP A 208 -13.80 -34.33 16.49
N TRP A 209 -13.34 -34.21 15.25
CA TRP A 209 -11.93 -34.19 14.83
C TRP A 209 -11.72 -33.14 13.72
N PRO A 210 -11.79 -31.83 14.03
CA PRO A 210 -11.62 -30.78 13.03
C PRO A 210 -10.28 -30.85 12.29
N GLU A 211 -9.24 -31.37 12.96
CA GLU A 211 -7.92 -31.66 12.39
C GLU A 211 -7.98 -32.58 11.15
N MET A 212 -8.99 -33.46 11.04
CA MET A 212 -9.09 -34.41 9.92
C MET A 212 -9.33 -33.74 8.58
N MET A 213 -10.19 -32.72 8.56
CA MET A 213 -10.46 -31.97 7.33
C MET A 213 -9.26 -31.11 6.95
N ALA A 214 -8.54 -30.58 7.94
CA ALA A 214 -7.27 -29.89 7.71
C ALA A 214 -6.20 -30.84 7.14
N GLU A 215 -6.03 -32.05 7.69
CA GLU A 215 -5.10 -33.06 7.15
C GLU A 215 -5.47 -33.50 5.73
N HIS A 216 -6.78 -33.66 5.44
CA HIS A 216 -7.27 -33.92 4.09
C HIS A 216 -6.90 -32.79 3.13
N ALA A 217 -7.13 -31.54 3.53
CA ALA A 217 -6.81 -30.35 2.75
C ALA A 217 -5.29 -30.21 2.52
N GLU A 218 -4.46 -30.45 3.53
CA GLU A 218 -2.99 -30.48 3.38
C GLU A 218 -2.53 -31.57 2.42
N THR A 219 -3.11 -32.77 2.51
CA THR A 219 -2.81 -33.85 1.55
C THR A 219 -3.21 -33.46 0.13
N PHE A 220 -4.38 -32.83 -0.04
CA PHE A 220 -4.85 -32.33 -1.33
C PHE A 220 -3.93 -31.23 -1.89
N LEU A 221 -3.53 -30.26 -1.07
CA LEU A 221 -2.61 -29.19 -1.46
C LEU A 221 -1.19 -29.69 -1.73
N SER A 222 -0.76 -30.77 -1.09
CA SER A 222 0.53 -31.41 -1.41
C SER A 222 0.57 -31.97 -2.83
N LEU A 223 -0.57 -32.44 -3.36
CA LEU A 223 -0.67 -32.87 -4.76
C LEU A 223 -0.60 -31.67 -5.70
N TYR A 224 -1.33 -30.60 -5.36
CA TYR A 224 -1.26 -29.32 -6.07
C TYR A 224 0.15 -28.73 -6.11
N THR A 225 0.93 -28.90 -5.04
CA THR A 225 2.31 -28.41 -4.92
C THR A 225 3.19 -28.96 -6.04
N VAL A 226 3.04 -30.23 -6.41
CA VAL A 226 3.87 -30.86 -7.45
C VAL A 226 3.69 -30.16 -8.80
N ASP A 227 2.45 -29.87 -9.18
CA ASP A 227 2.14 -29.18 -10.43
C ASP A 227 2.52 -27.70 -10.37
N MET A 228 2.29 -27.04 -9.22
CA MET A 228 2.68 -25.65 -8.98
C MET A 228 4.18 -25.44 -9.10
N ASP A 229 4.99 -26.26 -8.41
CA ASP A 229 6.44 -26.18 -8.45
C ASP A 229 6.96 -26.39 -9.87
N GLY A 230 6.37 -27.34 -10.62
CA GLY A 230 6.70 -27.57 -12.03
C GLY A 230 6.38 -26.37 -12.94
N ALA A 231 5.29 -25.64 -12.66
CA ALA A 231 4.91 -24.43 -13.40
C ALA A 231 5.78 -23.22 -13.04
N LEU A 232 6.21 -23.10 -11.79
CA LEU A 232 7.06 -22.02 -11.30
C LEU A 232 8.53 -22.18 -11.74
N GLN A 233 9.06 -23.41 -11.76
CA GLN A 233 10.45 -23.69 -12.14
C GLN A 233 10.80 -23.31 -13.58
N VAL A 234 9.80 -23.26 -14.48
CA VAL A 234 10.00 -22.88 -15.89
C VAL A 234 9.86 -21.38 -16.14
N GLN A 235 9.48 -20.60 -15.13
CA GLN A 235 9.38 -19.15 -15.26
C GLN A 235 10.77 -18.51 -15.38
N PRO A 236 10.89 -17.38 -16.10
CA PRO A 236 12.12 -16.61 -16.12
C PRO A 236 12.53 -16.14 -14.72
N VAL A 237 13.85 -16.06 -14.46
CA VAL A 237 14.42 -15.74 -13.13
C VAL A 237 13.98 -14.37 -12.60
N ASP A 238 13.80 -13.38 -13.48
CA ASP A 238 13.34 -12.03 -13.13
C ASP A 238 11.93 -11.76 -13.70
N SER A 239 11.03 -12.76 -13.68
CA SER A 239 9.60 -12.59 -13.93
C SER A 239 8.84 -12.44 -12.61
N TRP A 240 7.89 -11.49 -12.59
CA TRP A 240 7.05 -11.16 -11.44
C TRP A 240 5.59 -11.59 -11.64
N ASP A 241 5.30 -12.26 -12.75
CA ASP A 241 3.95 -12.65 -13.16
C ASP A 241 3.36 -13.73 -12.23
N SER A 242 4.19 -14.35 -11.39
CA SER A 242 3.81 -15.36 -10.41
C SER A 242 3.31 -14.81 -9.08
N PHE A 243 3.51 -13.51 -8.78
CA PHE A 243 3.01 -12.93 -7.52
C PHE A 243 1.47 -12.99 -7.37
N PRO A 244 0.65 -12.80 -8.42
CA PRO A 244 -0.79 -13.02 -8.32
C PRO A 244 -1.17 -14.44 -7.84
N LEU A 245 -0.42 -15.48 -8.23
CA LEU A 245 -0.62 -16.84 -7.76
C LEU A 245 -0.36 -16.94 -6.24
N PHE A 246 0.73 -16.34 -5.77
CA PHE A 246 1.02 -16.26 -4.34
C PHE A 246 -0.10 -15.54 -3.59
N GLN A 247 -0.53 -14.36 -4.07
CA GLN A 247 -1.58 -13.57 -3.44
C GLN A 247 -2.89 -14.34 -3.35
N LEU A 248 -3.30 -15.01 -4.43
CA LEU A 248 -4.51 -15.85 -4.47
C LEU A 248 -4.48 -16.93 -3.37
N LEU A 249 -3.42 -17.73 -3.34
CA LEU A 249 -3.28 -18.84 -2.39
C LEU A 249 -3.14 -18.33 -0.95
N ASN A 250 -2.31 -17.31 -0.74
CA ASN A 250 -2.05 -16.74 0.57
C ASN A 250 -3.31 -16.07 1.18
N ASN A 251 -4.12 -15.40 0.36
CA ASN A 251 -5.38 -14.79 0.81
C ASN A 251 -6.42 -15.83 1.23
N PHE A 252 -6.42 -17.00 0.61
CA PHE A 252 -7.23 -18.13 1.07
C PHE A 252 -6.67 -18.72 2.38
N LEU A 253 -5.39 -19.08 2.40
CA LEU A 253 -4.76 -19.80 3.52
C LEU A 253 -4.74 -19.00 4.82
N ARG A 254 -4.61 -17.67 4.78
CA ARG A 254 -4.62 -16.82 5.99
C ARG A 254 -5.98 -16.83 6.71
N CYS A 255 -7.07 -17.08 5.98
CA CYS A 255 -8.42 -17.01 6.50
C CYS A 255 -8.81 -18.30 7.24
N ASP A 256 -8.11 -19.41 6.96
CA ASP A 256 -8.34 -20.70 7.59
C ASP A 256 -7.39 -20.90 8.80
N PRO A 257 -7.92 -21.05 10.03
CA PRO A 257 -7.09 -21.21 11.23
C PRO A 257 -6.21 -22.47 11.24
N HIS A 258 -6.57 -23.52 10.51
CA HIS A 258 -5.86 -24.80 10.50
C HIS A 258 -4.86 -24.91 9.35
N LEU A 259 -5.09 -24.21 8.23
CA LEU A 259 -4.17 -24.16 7.10
C LEU A 259 -3.20 -22.97 7.17
N CYS A 260 -3.51 -21.94 7.95
CA CYS A 260 -2.61 -20.83 8.19
C CYS A 260 -1.32 -21.33 8.84
N ASN A 261 -0.16 -21.02 8.23
CA ASN A 261 1.16 -21.54 8.63
C ASN A 261 1.27 -23.07 8.67
N GLY A 262 0.40 -23.78 7.93
CA GLY A 262 0.47 -25.20 7.67
C GLY A 262 1.65 -25.59 6.78
N MET A 263 1.73 -26.87 6.39
CA MET A 263 2.85 -27.41 5.62
C MET A 263 2.91 -26.80 4.22
N PHE A 264 1.79 -26.78 3.50
CA PHE A 264 1.70 -26.13 2.19
C PHE A 264 1.99 -24.64 2.26
N HIS A 265 1.43 -23.94 3.25
CA HIS A 265 1.59 -22.50 3.38
C HIS A 265 3.04 -22.10 3.66
N LYS A 266 3.79 -22.89 4.44
CA LYS A 266 5.23 -22.67 4.66
C LYS A 266 6.03 -22.92 3.38
N HIS A 267 5.75 -23.99 2.64
CA HIS A 267 6.39 -24.23 1.35
C HIS A 267 6.15 -23.08 0.36
N LEU A 268 4.93 -22.55 0.31
CA LEU A 268 4.58 -21.38 -0.50
C LEU A 268 5.40 -20.14 -0.08
N GLN A 269 5.55 -19.90 1.22
CA GLN A 269 6.39 -18.82 1.72
C GLN A 269 7.85 -19.01 1.30
N ASP A 270 8.44 -20.19 1.55
CA ASP A 270 9.84 -20.50 1.24
C ASP A 270 10.18 -20.30 -0.25
N LEU A 271 9.25 -20.62 -1.16
CA LEU A 271 9.41 -20.40 -2.59
C LEU A 271 9.43 -18.91 -2.97
N PHE A 272 8.55 -18.11 -2.36
CA PHE A 272 8.35 -16.71 -2.76
C PHE A 272 9.24 -15.73 -1.99
N ILE A 273 9.79 -16.08 -0.82
CA ILE A 273 10.77 -15.26 -0.08
C ILE A 273 11.90 -14.76 -0.99
N PRO A 274 12.66 -15.63 -1.69
CA PRO A 274 13.77 -15.17 -2.53
C PRO A 274 13.29 -14.31 -3.71
N LEU A 275 12.10 -14.56 -4.26
CA LEU A 275 11.53 -13.78 -5.36
C LEU A 275 11.15 -12.37 -4.91
N VAL A 276 10.50 -12.23 -3.74
CA VAL A 276 10.13 -10.93 -3.16
C VAL A 276 11.39 -10.13 -2.82
N VAL A 277 12.40 -10.76 -2.19
CA VAL A 277 13.67 -10.11 -1.88
C VAL A 277 14.35 -9.62 -3.17
N ARG A 278 14.42 -10.48 -4.19
CA ARG A 278 15.03 -10.15 -5.48
C ARG A 278 14.30 -9.00 -6.19
N TYR A 279 12.97 -9.00 -6.16
CA TYR A 279 12.16 -7.92 -6.73
C TYR A 279 12.48 -6.58 -6.06
N ILE A 280 12.51 -6.55 -4.72
CA ILE A 280 12.83 -5.35 -3.96
C ILE A 280 14.26 -4.90 -4.24
N ASP A 281 15.25 -5.80 -4.30
CA ASP A 281 16.64 -5.47 -4.66
C ASP A 281 16.75 -4.77 -6.03
N LEU A 282 16.01 -5.29 -7.02
CA LEU A 282 16.01 -4.77 -8.38
C LEU A 282 15.26 -3.43 -8.47
N MET A 283 14.14 -3.29 -7.76
CA MET A 283 13.42 -2.03 -7.66
C MET A 283 14.26 -0.97 -6.95
N GLU A 284 14.95 -1.34 -5.88
CA GLU A 284 15.90 -0.47 -5.17
C GLU A 284 16.97 0.08 -6.11
N SER A 285 17.62 -0.82 -6.85
CA SER A 285 18.65 -0.48 -7.83
C SER A 285 18.10 0.37 -8.98
N SER A 286 16.93 0.01 -9.51
CA SER A 286 16.25 0.71 -10.60
C SER A 286 15.88 2.15 -10.22
N ILE A 287 15.31 2.33 -9.03
CA ILE A 287 14.94 3.66 -8.54
C ILE A 287 16.21 4.48 -8.25
N ALA A 288 17.23 3.91 -7.60
CA ALA A 288 18.49 4.61 -7.34
C ALA A 288 19.18 5.08 -8.64
N GLN A 289 19.17 4.24 -9.68
CA GLN A 289 19.69 4.58 -11.00
C GLN A 289 18.83 5.64 -11.70
N SER A 290 17.49 5.57 -11.57
CA SER A 290 16.56 6.58 -12.10
C SER A 290 16.83 7.95 -11.48
N ILE A 291 17.02 8.01 -10.15
CA ILE A 291 17.40 9.25 -9.46
C ILE A 291 18.73 9.78 -10.02
N HIS A 292 19.75 8.94 -10.13
CA HIS A 292 21.06 9.41 -10.55
C HIS A 292 21.06 9.97 -11.98
N ARG A 293 20.51 9.23 -12.95
CA ARG A 293 20.48 9.63 -14.36
C ARG A 293 19.43 10.70 -14.65
N GLY A 294 18.27 10.60 -14.01
CA GLY A 294 17.16 11.54 -14.18
C GLY A 294 17.55 12.95 -13.76
N PHE A 295 18.13 13.12 -12.57
CA PHE A 295 18.56 14.44 -12.10
C PHE A 295 19.73 15.05 -12.89
N GLU A 296 20.57 14.24 -13.57
CA GLU A 296 21.60 14.75 -14.47
C GLU A 296 21.02 15.36 -15.75
N GLN A 297 19.91 14.80 -16.26
CA GLN A 297 19.25 15.23 -17.49
C GLN A 297 18.01 16.13 -17.21
N GLU A 298 17.77 16.47 -15.95
CA GLU A 298 16.55 17.13 -15.52
C GLU A 298 16.45 18.55 -16.11
N THR A 299 15.32 18.81 -16.77
CA THR A 299 15.02 20.10 -17.39
C THR A 299 14.34 21.04 -16.40
N TRP A 300 13.80 20.50 -15.31
CA TRP A 300 13.05 21.22 -14.27
C TRP A 300 11.80 21.91 -14.82
N GLN A 301 11.17 21.29 -15.82
CA GLN A 301 9.82 21.66 -16.24
C GLN A 301 8.83 21.16 -15.19
N SER A 302 7.81 21.97 -14.90
CA SER A 302 6.79 21.61 -13.92
C SER A 302 5.97 20.44 -14.46
N VAL A 303 6.00 19.32 -13.75
CA VAL A 303 5.12 18.17 -13.95
C VAL A 303 4.40 17.96 -12.62
N ASN A 304 3.07 18.14 -12.62
CA ASN A 304 2.26 18.17 -11.39
C ASN A 304 2.85 19.12 -10.33
N ASN A 305 3.25 18.56 -9.17
CA ASN A 305 3.79 19.30 -8.02
C ASN A 305 5.32 19.33 -7.99
N GLY A 306 6.00 18.74 -8.98
CA GLY A 306 7.46 18.67 -9.00
C GLY A 306 8.03 18.62 -10.42
N SER A 307 9.01 17.75 -10.58
CA SER A 307 9.72 17.47 -11.84
C SER A 307 9.37 16.08 -12.36
N ALA A 308 9.65 15.80 -13.63
CA ALA A 308 9.44 14.47 -14.20
C ALA A 308 10.17 13.39 -13.41
N THR A 309 11.43 13.63 -12.99
CA THR A 309 12.21 12.66 -12.20
C THR A 309 11.65 12.45 -10.80
N SER A 310 11.20 13.51 -10.11
CA SER A 310 10.65 13.38 -8.76
C SER A 310 9.28 12.69 -8.74
N GLU A 311 8.43 12.95 -9.73
CA GLU A 311 7.11 12.30 -9.84
C GLU A 311 7.27 10.79 -10.14
N ASP A 312 8.17 10.41 -11.05
CA ASP A 312 8.50 9.01 -11.32
C ASP A 312 9.03 8.29 -10.07
N LEU A 313 9.89 8.97 -9.30
CA LEU A 313 10.40 8.46 -8.02
C LEU A 313 9.25 8.16 -7.04
N PHE A 314 8.39 9.14 -6.79
CA PHE A 314 7.32 8.99 -5.81
C PHE A 314 6.30 7.95 -6.24
N TRP A 315 5.97 7.89 -7.54
CA TRP A 315 5.09 6.85 -8.07
C TRP A 315 5.68 5.45 -7.89
N LYS A 316 6.99 5.24 -8.15
CA LYS A 316 7.65 3.94 -7.95
C LYS A 316 7.68 3.52 -6.48
N LEU A 317 7.93 4.46 -5.57
CA LEU A 317 7.91 4.19 -4.13
C LEU A 317 6.51 3.79 -3.64
N ASP A 318 5.47 4.51 -4.09
CA ASP A 318 4.08 4.21 -3.76
C ASP A 318 3.65 2.84 -4.32
N ALA A 319 3.96 2.56 -5.58
CA ALA A 319 3.68 1.27 -6.20
C ALA A 319 4.36 0.10 -5.47
N LEU A 320 5.61 0.29 -5.02
CA LEU A 320 6.32 -0.73 -4.25
C LEU A 320 5.75 -0.91 -2.84
N GLN A 321 5.28 0.16 -2.21
CA GLN A 321 4.59 0.10 -0.93
C GLN A 321 3.28 -0.68 -1.03
N MET A 322 2.47 -0.37 -2.04
CA MET A 322 1.23 -1.10 -2.32
C MET A 322 1.51 -2.57 -2.62
N PHE A 323 2.55 -2.88 -3.39
CA PHE A 323 2.97 -4.25 -3.64
C PHE A 323 3.25 -5.02 -2.34
N VAL A 324 4.07 -4.47 -1.43
CA VAL A 324 4.41 -5.13 -0.16
C VAL A 324 3.18 -5.31 0.73
N LEU A 325 2.27 -4.34 0.75
CA LEU A 325 1.00 -4.43 1.46
C LEU A 325 0.10 -5.54 0.89
N ASP A 326 -0.05 -5.59 -0.43
CA ASP A 326 -0.92 -6.55 -1.11
C ASP A 326 -0.42 -7.99 -1.03
N LEU A 327 0.89 -8.21 -0.78
CA LEU A 327 1.42 -9.53 -0.43
C LEU A 327 0.83 -10.08 0.88
N HIS A 328 0.44 -9.18 1.79
CA HIS A 328 -0.07 -9.49 3.12
C HIS A 328 0.77 -10.54 3.89
N TRP A 329 2.09 -10.47 3.85
CA TRP A 329 2.96 -11.58 4.24
C TRP A 329 2.59 -12.26 5.59
N PRO A 330 2.45 -13.61 5.66
CA PRO A 330 1.94 -14.30 6.86
C PRO A 330 2.86 -14.24 8.07
N GLU A 331 4.17 -14.40 7.85
CA GLU A 331 5.17 -14.40 8.91
C GLU A 331 5.43 -12.97 9.39
N PRO A 332 5.13 -12.63 10.66
CA PRO A 332 5.23 -11.26 11.15
C PRO A 332 6.66 -10.73 11.16
N GLU A 333 7.65 -11.60 11.38
CA GLU A 333 9.07 -11.20 11.40
C GLU A 333 9.54 -10.76 10.01
N PHE A 334 9.25 -11.55 8.97
CA PHE A 334 9.60 -11.21 7.60
C PHE A 334 8.77 -10.04 7.08
N ALA A 335 7.47 -9.98 7.39
CA ALA A 335 6.61 -8.84 7.03
C ALA A 335 7.19 -7.52 7.57
N LYS A 336 7.56 -7.52 8.87
CA LYS A 336 8.22 -6.37 9.50
C LYS A 336 9.56 -6.04 8.86
N HIS A 337 10.35 -7.06 8.50
CA HIS A 337 11.62 -6.85 7.81
C HIS A 337 11.43 -6.19 6.43
N LEU A 338 10.45 -6.64 5.62
CA LEU A 338 10.11 -6.04 4.33
C LEU A 338 9.69 -4.58 4.49
N GLU A 339 8.81 -4.31 5.47
CA GLU A 339 8.33 -2.96 5.76
C GLU A 339 9.47 -2.03 6.20
N GLN A 340 10.32 -2.48 7.12
CA GLN A 340 11.49 -1.72 7.57
C GLN A 340 12.45 -1.41 6.42
N ARG A 341 12.69 -2.41 5.57
CA ARG A 341 13.56 -2.25 4.40
C ARG A 341 12.99 -1.21 3.43
N LEU A 342 11.70 -1.28 3.13
CA LEU A 342 11.02 -0.31 2.28
C LEU A 342 11.11 1.11 2.86
N LYS A 343 10.94 1.28 4.18
CA LYS A 343 11.06 2.58 4.86
C LYS A 343 12.47 3.16 4.75
N LEU A 344 13.50 2.34 4.99
CA LEU A 344 14.90 2.76 4.84
C LEU A 344 15.22 3.16 3.40
N MET A 345 14.79 2.33 2.44
CA MET A 345 15.00 2.61 1.02
C MET A 345 14.29 3.90 0.58
N ALA A 346 13.02 4.08 0.95
CA ALA A 346 12.26 5.30 0.66
C ALA A 346 12.92 6.53 1.29
N SER A 347 13.43 6.39 2.52
CA SER A 347 14.18 7.44 3.22
C SER A 347 15.44 7.86 2.46
N ASP A 348 16.28 6.90 2.09
CA ASP A 348 17.55 7.16 1.40
C ASP A 348 17.32 7.78 0.01
N MET A 349 16.30 7.31 -0.70
CA MET A 349 15.92 7.84 -2.02
C MET A 349 15.35 9.26 -1.93
N MET A 350 14.54 9.54 -0.91
CA MET A 350 14.03 10.88 -0.64
C MET A 350 15.16 11.85 -0.29
N GLU A 351 16.06 11.45 0.61
CA GLU A 351 17.24 12.23 0.98
C GLU A 351 18.10 12.55 -0.26
N ALA A 352 18.35 11.54 -1.09
CA ALA A 352 19.07 11.67 -2.34
C ALA A 352 18.40 12.63 -3.34
N CYS A 353 17.07 12.64 -3.40
CA CYS A 353 16.25 13.55 -4.21
C CYS A 353 16.35 15.00 -3.71
N VAL A 354 16.16 15.22 -2.41
CA VAL A 354 16.23 16.54 -1.77
C VAL A 354 17.63 17.14 -1.92
N LYS A 355 18.69 16.37 -1.64
CA LYS A 355 20.08 16.83 -1.76
C LYS A 355 20.44 17.26 -3.18
N ARG A 356 20.06 16.46 -4.19
CA ARG A 356 20.32 16.80 -5.61
C ARG A 356 19.54 18.04 -6.05
N THR A 357 18.31 18.19 -5.58
CA THR A 357 17.49 19.36 -5.88
C THR A 357 18.07 20.62 -5.28
N LYS A 358 18.50 20.57 -4.01
CA LYS A 358 19.20 21.68 -3.38
C LYS A 358 20.48 22.04 -4.15
N ALA A 359 21.29 21.06 -4.54
CA ALA A 359 22.52 21.31 -5.32
C ALA A 359 22.22 21.96 -6.68
N ALA A 360 21.18 21.51 -7.37
CA ALA A 360 20.74 22.10 -8.64
C ALA A 360 20.23 23.54 -8.46
N PHE A 361 19.48 23.79 -7.38
CA PHE A 361 19.04 25.12 -6.99
C PHE A 361 20.22 26.05 -6.71
N ASP A 362 21.19 25.61 -5.90
CA ASP A 362 22.37 26.40 -5.55
C ASP A 362 23.18 26.76 -6.81
N CYS A 363 23.33 25.82 -7.75
CA CYS A 363 23.97 26.07 -9.04
C CYS A 363 23.22 27.13 -9.89
N LYS A 364 21.88 27.09 -9.92
CA LYS A 364 21.05 28.10 -10.62
C LYS A 364 21.14 29.46 -9.93
N MET A 365 21.08 29.51 -8.60
CA MET A 365 21.23 30.74 -7.84
C MET A 365 22.62 31.36 -8.00
N GLN A 366 23.69 30.57 -8.09
CA GLN A 366 25.04 31.09 -8.34
C GLN A 366 25.13 31.83 -9.68
N LYS A 367 24.51 31.29 -10.73
CA LYS A 367 24.49 31.86 -12.09
C LYS A 367 23.51 33.04 -12.27
N ALA A 368 22.61 33.27 -11.31
CA ALA A 368 21.62 34.34 -11.38
C ALA A 368 22.26 35.75 -11.40
N SER A 369 21.69 36.63 -12.23
CA SER A 369 22.10 38.05 -12.33
C SER A 369 21.88 38.79 -11.00
N LYS A 370 22.70 39.82 -10.77
CA LYS A 370 22.55 40.79 -9.66
C LYS A 370 21.96 42.14 -10.14
N SER A 371 21.39 42.20 -11.34
CA SER A 371 20.74 43.40 -11.89
C SER A 371 19.25 43.45 -11.54
N THR A 372 18.63 44.62 -11.72
CA THR A 372 17.18 44.83 -11.61
C THR A 372 16.37 44.06 -12.67
N ASP A 373 17.03 43.47 -13.67
CA ASP A 373 16.39 42.63 -14.68
C ASP A 373 16.31 41.16 -14.23
N PHE A 374 16.85 40.82 -13.05
CA PHE A 374 16.79 39.48 -12.52
C PHE A 374 15.34 39.04 -12.30
N ARG A 375 14.97 37.91 -12.88
CA ARG A 375 13.68 37.24 -12.66
C ARG A 375 13.93 35.81 -12.20
N VAL A 376 13.21 35.37 -11.18
CA VAL A 376 13.21 33.97 -10.75
C VAL A 376 12.76 33.11 -11.92
N SER A 377 13.60 32.16 -12.31
CA SER A 377 13.24 31.21 -13.37
C SER A 377 12.17 30.24 -12.88
N LEU A 378 11.25 29.82 -13.75
CA LEU A 378 10.21 28.83 -13.44
C LEU A 378 10.78 27.55 -12.81
N SER A 379 11.94 27.10 -13.28
CA SER A 379 12.61 25.92 -12.74
C SER A 379 13.00 26.02 -11.25
N VAL A 380 13.20 27.23 -10.74
CA VAL A 380 13.49 27.45 -9.32
C VAL A 380 12.21 27.28 -8.50
N CYS A 381 11.07 27.75 -9.01
CA CYS A 381 9.77 27.50 -8.41
C CYS A 381 9.45 26.00 -8.39
N THR A 382 9.76 25.27 -9.47
CA THR A 382 9.61 23.81 -9.53
C THR A 382 10.46 23.09 -8.47
N MET A 383 11.69 23.54 -8.21
CA MET A 383 12.54 22.98 -7.15
C MET A 383 11.94 23.20 -5.75
N PHE A 384 11.33 24.36 -5.50
CA PHE A 384 10.59 24.63 -4.27
C PHE A 384 9.37 23.72 -4.13
N ASN A 385 8.56 23.59 -5.19
CA ASN A 385 7.37 22.74 -5.20
C ASN A 385 7.72 21.27 -4.96
N MET A 386 8.83 20.79 -5.55
CA MET A 386 9.29 19.42 -5.33
C MET A 386 9.62 19.16 -3.85
N LEU A 387 10.30 20.07 -3.15
CA LEU A 387 10.54 19.90 -1.71
C LEU A 387 9.23 19.86 -0.89
N MET A 388 8.20 20.58 -1.34
CA MET A 388 6.91 20.60 -0.65
C MET A 388 6.17 19.29 -0.88
N ASP A 389 6.23 18.77 -2.11
CA ASP A 389 5.69 17.45 -2.42
C ASP A 389 6.45 16.35 -1.67
N ALA A 390 7.78 16.40 -1.64
CA ALA A 390 8.62 15.51 -0.82
C ALA A 390 8.17 15.47 0.64
N LYS A 391 7.85 16.64 1.25
CA LYS A 391 7.32 16.73 2.62
C LYS A 391 5.97 16.03 2.77
N LYS A 392 5.06 16.24 1.81
CA LYS A 392 3.74 15.59 1.79
C LYS A 392 3.84 14.08 1.60
N GLN A 393 4.69 13.62 0.70
CA GLN A 393 4.90 12.18 0.45
C GLN A 393 5.55 11.50 1.65
N CYS A 394 6.50 12.17 2.32
CA CYS A 394 7.06 11.67 3.58
C CYS A 394 5.98 11.42 4.63
N ALA A 395 5.00 12.31 4.76
CA ALA A 395 3.90 12.14 5.71
C ALA A 395 2.93 11.00 5.32
N LYS A 396 2.73 10.71 4.03
CA LYS A 396 1.88 9.60 3.55
C LYS A 396 2.51 8.24 3.79
N LEU A 397 3.82 8.13 3.60
CA LEU A 397 4.59 6.91 3.90
C LEU A 397 4.52 6.51 5.39
N CYS A 398 4.01 7.38 6.28
CA CYS A 398 3.89 7.19 7.73
C CYS A 398 2.60 6.53 8.24
N VAL A 399 1.59 6.28 7.40
CA VAL A 399 0.26 5.85 7.89
C VAL A 399 0.21 4.36 8.32
N LEU A 400 1.29 3.59 8.11
CA LEU A 400 1.23 2.13 8.25
C LEU A 400 1.48 1.53 9.63
N ASP A 401 2.16 2.16 10.60
CA ASP A 401 2.09 1.69 11.99
C ASP A 401 2.60 2.72 13.05
N SER A 402 1.98 2.75 14.23
CA SER A 402 1.98 3.91 15.15
C SER A 402 2.71 3.70 16.48
N GLY A 403 3.88 3.06 16.46
CA GLY A 403 4.58 2.68 17.70
C GLY A 403 6.02 3.15 17.89
N GLN A 404 6.91 2.89 16.92
CA GLN A 404 8.37 3.00 17.12
C GLN A 404 9.10 3.96 16.16
N GLU A 405 8.37 4.66 15.27
CA GLU A 405 8.93 5.13 13.99
C GLU A 405 9.19 6.64 13.85
N GLN A 406 9.12 7.42 14.93
CA GLN A 406 9.34 8.87 14.88
C GLN A 406 10.80 9.31 14.60
N GLN A 407 11.78 8.39 14.64
CA GLN A 407 13.20 8.76 14.58
C GLN A 407 13.80 8.89 13.16
N TYR A 408 13.27 8.20 12.15
CA TYR A 408 13.76 8.29 10.76
C TYR A 408 13.09 9.44 10.01
N HIS A 409 11.78 9.59 10.18
CA HIS A 409 11.02 10.68 9.57
C HIS A 409 11.41 12.05 10.13
N SER A 410 11.77 12.15 11.41
CA SER A 410 12.34 13.39 11.95
C SER A 410 13.64 13.79 11.25
N LYS A 411 14.44 12.85 10.74
CA LYS A 411 15.67 13.20 10.00
C LYS A 411 15.38 13.76 8.62
N ILE A 412 14.47 13.14 7.86
CA ILE A 412 14.11 13.64 6.52
C ILE A 412 13.34 14.95 6.62
N ASP A 413 12.39 15.06 7.55
CA ASP A 413 11.61 16.28 7.76
C ASP A 413 12.52 17.45 8.16
N VAL A 414 13.48 17.22 9.07
CA VAL A 414 14.52 18.20 9.41
C VAL A 414 15.38 18.54 8.19
N LEU A 415 15.79 17.55 7.39
CA LEU A 415 16.60 17.78 6.19
C LEU A 415 15.83 18.59 5.12
N ILE A 416 14.53 18.35 4.96
CA ILE A 416 13.66 19.12 4.07
C ILE A 416 13.51 20.55 4.61
N ASP A 417 13.24 20.72 5.89
CA ASP A 417 13.08 22.04 6.51
C ASP A 417 14.37 22.87 6.48
N ASP A 418 15.52 22.24 6.70
CA ASP A 418 16.84 22.85 6.54
C ASP A 418 17.11 23.21 5.08
N ALA A 419 16.77 22.33 4.12
CA ALA A 419 16.89 22.64 2.70
C ALA A 419 16.01 23.84 2.30
N PHE A 420 14.77 23.92 2.78
CA PHE A 420 13.91 25.09 2.56
C PHE A 420 14.50 26.36 3.14
N LYS A 421 14.99 26.31 4.38
CA LYS A 421 15.58 27.46 5.05
C LYS A 421 16.80 27.98 4.29
N ASP A 422 17.66 27.08 3.83
CA ASP A 422 18.83 27.41 3.02
C ASP A 422 18.44 28.01 1.66
N MET A 423 17.46 27.41 0.99
CA MET A 423 16.98 27.90 -0.31
C MET A 423 16.36 29.30 -0.19
N ILE A 424 15.54 29.55 0.83
CA ILE A 424 14.99 30.87 1.13
C ILE A 424 16.13 31.86 1.42
N SER A 425 17.09 31.50 2.27
CA SER A 425 18.23 32.36 2.61
C SER A 425 19.07 32.74 1.38
N SER A 426 19.34 31.78 0.50
CA SER A 426 20.07 31.98 -0.75
C SER A 426 19.34 32.92 -1.71
N MET A 427 18.02 32.74 -1.87
CA MET A 427 17.19 33.66 -2.67
C MET A 427 17.14 35.06 -2.09
N VAL A 428 16.91 35.21 -0.78
CA VAL A 428 16.89 36.50 -0.09
C VAL A 428 18.23 37.21 -0.25
N THR A 429 19.34 36.48 -0.13
CA THR A 429 20.70 37.03 -0.35
C THR A 429 20.88 37.54 -1.78
N LYS A 430 20.34 36.82 -2.77
CA LYS A 430 20.37 37.24 -4.17
C LYS A 430 19.53 38.49 -4.41
N PHE A 431 18.32 38.55 -3.87
CA PHE A 431 17.46 39.72 -3.97
C PHE A 431 18.05 40.95 -3.26
N ALA A 432 18.61 40.77 -2.06
CA ALA A 432 19.34 41.82 -1.35
C ALA A 432 20.55 42.31 -2.16
N GLY A 433 21.24 41.40 -2.87
CA GLY A 433 22.32 41.75 -3.81
C GLY A 433 21.89 42.74 -4.90
N VAL A 434 20.66 42.64 -5.41
CA VAL A 434 20.11 43.59 -6.39
C VAL A 434 19.92 44.96 -5.75
N LEU A 435 19.37 45.01 -4.52
CA LEU A 435 19.24 46.25 -3.76
C LEU A 435 20.60 46.91 -3.49
N TYR A 436 21.60 46.15 -3.04
CA TYR A 436 22.96 46.68 -2.85
C TYR A 436 23.54 47.23 -4.15
N GLY A 437 23.25 46.62 -5.30
CA GLY A 437 23.61 47.16 -6.61
C GLY A 437 22.97 48.51 -6.91
N VAL A 438 21.70 48.71 -6.53
CA VAL A 438 20.99 50.01 -6.65
C VAL A 438 21.58 51.03 -5.69
N LEU A 439 21.80 50.67 -4.43
CA LEU A 439 22.39 51.53 -3.40
C LEU A 439 23.83 51.95 -3.76
N SER A 440 24.63 51.05 -4.35
CA SER A 440 25.98 51.35 -4.84
C SER A 440 25.97 52.37 -5.99
N LYS A 441 24.98 52.31 -6.89
CA LYS A 441 24.79 53.34 -7.91
C LYS A 441 24.39 54.68 -7.28
N LEU A 442 23.58 54.66 -6.22
CA LEU A 442 23.21 55.87 -5.47
C LEU A 442 24.39 56.51 -4.73
N SER A 443 25.35 55.72 -4.25
CA SER A 443 26.59 56.23 -3.62
C SER A 443 27.43 57.13 -4.54
N ARG A 444 27.22 57.11 -5.86
CA ARG A 444 27.92 58.01 -6.80
C ARG A 444 27.52 59.49 -6.64
N TYR A 445 26.47 59.77 -5.86
CA TYR A 445 25.98 61.11 -5.56
C TYR A 445 26.40 61.59 -4.15
N ASP A 446 27.23 60.82 -3.43
CA ASP A 446 27.74 61.21 -2.12
C ASP A 446 28.63 62.47 -2.21
N GLU A 447 28.55 63.34 -1.21
CA GLU A 447 29.36 64.58 -1.14
C GLU A 447 30.86 64.28 -1.26
N GLY A 448 31.56 64.99 -2.16
CA GLY A 448 33.00 64.82 -2.40
C GLY A 448 33.38 63.87 -3.55
N THR A 449 32.42 63.20 -4.19
CA THR A 449 32.66 62.42 -5.42
C THR A 449 32.68 63.31 -6.68
N PHE A 450 33.48 62.97 -7.70
CA PHE A 450 33.65 63.75 -8.95
C PHE A 450 32.34 64.09 -9.69
N PHE A 451 31.27 63.31 -9.49
CA PHE A 451 29.97 63.56 -10.11
C PHE A 451 29.11 64.60 -9.38
N SER A 452 29.29 64.78 -8.06
CA SER A 452 28.56 65.82 -7.31
C SER A 452 29.00 67.24 -7.72
N SER A 453 30.26 67.41 -8.15
CA SER A 453 30.82 68.69 -8.60
C SER A 453 30.54 69.00 -10.07
N ILE A 454 30.53 67.99 -10.96
CA ILE A 454 30.35 68.21 -12.41
C ILE A 454 28.88 68.45 -12.79
N LEU A 455 27.90 67.76 -12.18
CA LEU A 455 26.48 67.94 -12.49
C LEU A 455 25.93 69.31 -12.04
N SER A 456 26.48 69.91 -10.98
CA SER A 456 26.10 71.26 -10.54
C SER A 456 26.50 72.35 -11.56
N PHE A 457 27.62 72.16 -12.29
CA PHE A 457 28.15 73.17 -13.20
C PHE A 457 27.77 72.95 -14.68
N THR A 458 27.52 71.71 -15.13
CA THR A 458 27.26 71.41 -16.56
C THR A 458 25.79 71.28 -16.97
N VAL A 459 24.85 71.11 -16.04
CA VAL A 459 23.41 70.96 -16.39
C VAL A 459 22.80 72.24 -16.98
N LYS A 460 23.34 73.43 -16.66
CA LYS A 460 22.88 74.70 -17.26
C LYS A 460 23.45 75.02 -18.65
N ALA A 461 24.57 74.42 -19.04
CA ALA A 461 25.26 74.77 -20.29
C ALA A 461 25.24 73.68 -21.37
N ALA A 462 25.20 72.40 -20.98
CA ALA A 462 25.33 71.28 -21.92
C ALA A 462 24.00 70.81 -22.57
N ALA A 463 22.84 71.29 -22.12
CA ALA A 463 21.53 70.88 -22.65
C ALA A 463 21.23 71.32 -24.09
N LYS A 464 22.18 71.98 -24.78
CA LYS A 464 21.94 72.55 -26.12
C LYS A 464 22.78 71.94 -27.26
N TYR A 465 23.84 71.16 -26.98
CA TYR A 465 24.76 70.72 -28.05
C TYR A 465 25.37 69.31 -27.92
N VAL A 466 25.03 68.53 -26.90
CA VAL A 466 25.46 67.12 -26.78
C VAL A 466 24.31 66.31 -26.19
N ASP A 467 24.04 65.12 -26.73
CA ASP A 467 23.09 64.17 -26.15
C ASP A 467 23.69 63.61 -24.85
N VAL A 468 23.60 64.42 -23.79
CA VAL A 468 23.92 64.03 -22.41
C VAL A 468 22.91 62.93 -22.05
N PRO A 469 23.33 61.76 -21.54
CA PRO A 469 22.38 60.75 -21.08
C PRO A 469 21.42 61.42 -20.10
N LYS A 470 20.13 61.48 -20.47
CA LYS A 470 19.10 62.04 -19.60
C LYS A 470 19.25 61.43 -18.19
N PRO A 471 19.12 62.20 -17.10
CA PRO A 471 18.91 61.64 -15.77
C PRO A 471 17.53 60.96 -15.77
N GLY A 472 17.46 59.76 -16.34
CA GLY A 472 16.22 59.17 -16.85
C GLY A 472 16.14 57.64 -16.75
N MET A 473 17.04 57.00 -16.00
CA MET A 473 16.68 55.73 -15.37
C MET A 473 16.26 56.04 -13.94
N ASP A 474 14.95 55.98 -13.67
CA ASP A 474 14.47 56.00 -12.30
C ASP A 474 14.90 54.68 -11.64
N LEU A 475 16.00 54.74 -10.88
CA LEU A 475 16.56 53.61 -10.14
C LEU A 475 15.54 53.03 -9.15
N ALA A 476 14.62 53.84 -8.63
CA ALA A 476 13.54 53.36 -7.78
C ALA A 476 12.52 52.56 -8.61
N ASP A 477 12.09 53.06 -9.77
CA ASP A 477 11.09 52.34 -10.59
C ASP A 477 11.60 51.00 -11.12
N THR A 478 12.86 50.94 -11.53
CA THR A 478 13.49 49.70 -11.98
C THR A 478 13.60 48.68 -10.84
N TYR A 479 13.93 49.13 -9.63
CA TYR A 479 13.94 48.28 -8.44
C TYR A 479 12.55 47.85 -7.98
N ILE A 480 11.55 48.74 -7.99
CA ILE A 480 10.17 48.43 -7.62
C ILE A 480 9.58 47.42 -8.62
N THR A 481 9.80 47.62 -9.92
CA THR A 481 9.40 46.68 -10.96
C THR A 481 10.04 45.31 -10.75
N PHE A 482 11.33 45.27 -10.37
CA PHE A 482 12.03 44.06 -9.99
C PHE A 482 11.35 43.33 -8.81
N VAL A 483 11.02 44.06 -7.73
CA VAL A 483 10.36 43.49 -6.55
C VAL A 483 9.01 42.87 -6.95
N ARG A 484 8.15 43.65 -7.60
CA ARG A 484 6.80 43.22 -8.00
C ARG A 484 6.82 42.00 -8.91
N GLN A 485 7.61 42.05 -9.98
CA GLN A 485 7.63 40.95 -10.94
C GLN A 485 8.13 39.63 -10.32
N ASN A 486 9.07 39.68 -9.37
CA ASN A 486 9.50 38.47 -8.67
C ASN A 486 8.48 38.01 -7.61
N GLN A 487 7.80 38.92 -6.92
CA GLN A 487 6.69 38.57 -6.02
C GLN A 487 5.56 37.87 -6.79
N ASP A 488 5.17 38.42 -7.95
CA ASP A 488 4.13 37.85 -8.82
C ASP A 488 4.50 36.45 -9.30
N ILE A 489 5.74 36.25 -9.80
CA ILE A 489 6.22 34.93 -10.24
C ILE A 489 6.16 33.92 -9.09
N LEU A 490 6.60 34.31 -7.89
CA LEU A 490 6.65 33.41 -6.74
C LEU A 490 5.24 33.06 -6.25
N ARG A 491 4.32 34.02 -6.20
CA ARG A 491 2.92 33.78 -5.84
C ARG A 491 2.17 32.92 -6.85
N ASP A 492 2.42 33.12 -8.15
CA ASP A 492 1.74 32.37 -9.22
C ASP A 492 2.25 30.91 -9.34
N ARG A 493 3.51 30.65 -8.93
CA ARG A 493 4.20 29.38 -9.23
C ARG A 493 4.55 28.53 -8.02
N VAL A 494 4.54 29.05 -6.81
CA VAL A 494 4.82 28.28 -5.59
C VAL A 494 3.51 27.85 -4.94
N ASN A 495 3.36 26.56 -4.66
CA ASN A 495 2.06 25.98 -4.29
C ASN A 495 1.60 26.25 -2.84
N GLU A 496 2.52 26.39 -1.88
CA GLU A 496 2.18 26.58 -0.45
C GLU A 496 2.42 28.02 0.01
N GLU A 497 1.39 28.62 0.57
CA GLU A 497 1.39 30.01 1.04
C GLU A 497 2.39 30.26 2.18
N MET A 498 2.47 29.34 3.14
CA MET A 498 3.37 29.46 4.31
C MET A 498 4.84 29.72 3.93
N TYR A 499 5.35 29.06 2.89
CA TYR A 499 6.73 29.22 2.45
C TYR A 499 6.96 30.53 1.69
N ILE A 500 5.94 31.01 0.98
CA ILE A 500 5.96 32.32 0.31
C ILE A 500 5.99 33.44 1.34
N GLU A 501 5.13 33.38 2.36
CA GLU A 501 5.10 34.34 3.45
C GLU A 501 6.45 34.42 4.15
N LYS A 502 7.03 33.27 4.51
CA LYS A 502 8.35 33.20 5.15
C LYS A 502 9.47 33.78 4.27
N LEU A 503 9.40 33.58 2.95
CA LEU A 503 10.35 34.16 1.99
C LEU A 503 10.20 35.69 1.91
N PHE A 504 8.97 36.19 1.84
CA PHE A 504 8.69 37.62 1.76
C PHE A 504 9.04 38.37 3.04
N ASP A 505 8.75 37.79 4.21
CA ASP A 505 9.15 38.33 5.51
C ASP A 505 10.68 38.52 5.60
N GLN A 506 11.44 37.49 5.22
CA GLN A 506 12.90 37.56 5.24
C GLN A 506 13.45 38.51 4.18
N TRP A 507 12.85 38.54 2.98
CA TRP A 507 13.26 39.44 1.91
C TRP A 507 13.03 40.91 2.30
N TYR A 508 11.86 41.25 2.83
CA TYR A 508 11.57 42.59 3.32
C TYR A 508 12.54 42.99 4.44
N THR A 509 12.70 42.13 5.44
CA THR A 509 13.60 42.38 6.58
C THR A 509 15.04 42.62 6.12
N SER A 510 15.55 41.80 5.19
CA SER A 510 16.90 41.95 4.64
C SER A 510 17.03 43.25 3.82
N SER A 511 16.00 43.61 3.06
CA SER A 511 15.97 44.84 2.28
C SER A 511 16.03 46.08 3.19
N MET A 512 15.20 46.15 4.23
CA MET A 512 15.19 47.27 5.17
C MET A 512 16.49 47.35 5.96
N LYS A 513 17.08 46.22 6.36
CA LYS A 513 18.42 46.18 6.97
C LYS A 513 19.49 46.73 6.03
N GLY A 514 19.44 46.37 4.74
CA GLY A 514 20.38 46.88 3.74
C GLY A 514 20.31 48.40 3.56
N VAL A 515 19.10 48.97 3.47
CA VAL A 515 18.90 50.43 3.42
C VAL A 515 19.37 51.10 4.72
N CYS A 516 19.00 50.54 5.87
CA CYS A 516 19.39 51.04 7.18
C CYS A 516 20.91 51.10 7.33
N ALA A 517 21.63 50.03 6.95
CA ALA A 517 23.08 49.98 6.98
C ALA A 517 23.70 51.04 6.06
N TRP A 518 23.18 51.16 4.82
CA TRP A 518 23.68 52.16 3.87
C TRP A 518 23.51 53.62 4.34
N LEU A 519 22.40 53.92 5.05
CA LEU A 519 22.18 55.20 5.70
C LEU A 519 23.07 55.40 6.93
N THR A 520 23.31 54.33 7.70
CA THR A 520 24.17 54.37 8.90
C THR A 520 25.62 54.68 8.52
N ASP A 521 26.11 54.11 7.42
CA ASP A 521 27.45 54.43 6.87
C ASP A 521 27.59 55.90 6.45
N ARG A 522 26.48 56.65 6.39
CA ARG A 522 26.38 58.06 5.97
C ARG A 522 25.76 58.95 7.03
N LEU A 523 25.91 58.58 8.31
CA LEU A 523 25.34 59.34 9.43
C LEU A 523 25.70 60.82 9.39
N ASP A 524 26.97 61.13 9.07
CA ASP A 524 27.53 62.49 9.07
C ASP A 524 27.41 63.23 7.72
N LEU A 525 26.87 62.59 6.68
CA LEU A 525 26.71 63.19 5.35
C LEU A 525 25.26 63.63 5.12
N GLN A 526 25.07 64.75 4.44
CA GLN A 526 23.76 65.16 3.95
C GLN A 526 23.41 64.40 2.66
N LEU A 527 22.21 63.84 2.57
CA LEU A 527 21.77 63.13 1.37
C LEU A 527 21.50 64.10 0.21
N HIS A 528 22.00 63.74 -0.98
CA HIS A 528 21.68 64.47 -2.21
C HIS A 528 20.19 64.34 -2.56
N MET A 529 19.59 65.38 -3.14
CA MET A 529 18.16 65.43 -3.51
C MET A 529 17.69 64.19 -4.29
N TYR A 530 18.50 63.70 -5.23
CA TYR A 530 18.21 62.49 -6.00
C TYR A 530 18.28 61.21 -5.16
N GLN A 531 19.23 61.10 -4.21
CA GLN A 531 19.33 59.97 -3.29
C GLN A 531 18.10 59.92 -2.38
N LEU A 532 17.73 61.06 -1.80
CA LEU A 532 16.57 61.21 -0.94
C LEU A 532 15.26 60.82 -1.66
N LYS A 533 14.98 61.40 -2.83
CA LYS A 533 13.78 61.06 -3.64
C LYS A 533 13.73 59.58 -4.01
N THR A 534 14.86 58.98 -4.39
CA THR A 534 14.94 57.56 -4.76
C THR A 534 14.69 56.65 -3.55
N LEU A 535 15.31 56.95 -2.40
CA LEU A 535 15.15 56.14 -1.18
C LEU A 535 13.74 56.23 -0.60
N ILE A 536 13.14 57.42 -0.55
CA ILE A 536 11.74 57.59 -0.12
C ILE A 536 10.81 56.73 -0.99
N LYS A 537 10.99 56.79 -2.32
CA LYS A 537 10.19 56.02 -3.27
C LYS A 537 10.37 54.52 -3.10
N ILE A 538 11.61 54.03 -2.94
CA ILE A 538 11.90 52.61 -2.69
C ILE A 538 11.26 52.15 -1.38
N VAL A 539 11.48 52.88 -0.27
CA VAL A 539 11.00 52.49 1.07
C VAL A 539 9.47 52.46 1.12
N LYS A 540 8.79 53.53 0.66
CA LYS A 540 7.32 53.59 0.67
C LYS A 540 6.66 52.52 -0.21
N LYS A 541 7.16 52.36 -1.45
CA LYS A 541 6.57 51.39 -2.38
C LYS A 541 6.85 49.95 -1.95
N THR A 542 8.06 49.66 -1.46
CA THR A 542 8.40 48.34 -0.91
C THR A 542 7.54 48.02 0.31
N TYR A 543 7.37 48.94 1.27
CA TYR A 543 6.47 48.74 2.42
C TYR A 543 5.06 48.36 1.97
N ARG A 544 4.47 49.14 1.05
CA ARG A 544 3.12 48.89 0.54
C ARG A 544 3.01 47.58 -0.22
N ASP A 545 3.97 47.29 -1.10
CA ASP A 545 3.95 46.09 -1.94
C ASP A 545 4.09 44.82 -1.08
N PHE A 546 4.98 44.80 -0.08
CA PHE A 546 5.10 43.66 0.84
C PHE A 546 3.91 43.52 1.79
N ARG A 547 3.29 44.62 2.23
CA ARG A 547 2.02 44.59 2.97
C ARG A 547 0.89 43.93 2.18
N LEU A 548 0.77 44.27 0.89
CA LEU A 548 -0.22 43.65 -0.01
C LEU A 548 0.06 42.16 -0.25
N GLN A 549 1.31 41.75 -0.10
CA GLN A 549 1.74 40.35 -0.24
C GLN A 549 1.64 39.55 1.07
N GLY A 550 1.02 40.09 2.13
CA GLY A 550 0.71 39.36 3.37
C GLY A 550 1.79 39.42 4.45
N VAL A 551 2.84 40.24 4.29
CA VAL A 551 3.83 40.46 5.36
C VAL A 551 3.17 41.17 6.53
N LEU A 552 3.30 40.60 7.73
CA LEU A 552 2.65 41.10 8.94
C LEU A 552 3.20 42.45 9.39
N ASP A 553 2.34 43.29 9.99
CA ASP A 553 2.71 44.63 10.48
C ASP A 553 3.88 44.61 11.48
N GLY A 554 4.02 43.55 12.28
CA GLY A 554 5.15 43.38 13.19
C GLY A 554 6.50 43.20 12.48
N THR A 555 6.50 42.61 11.28
CA THR A 555 7.69 42.48 10.42
C THR A 555 7.92 43.74 9.60
N LEU A 556 6.83 44.38 9.13
CA LEU A 556 6.87 45.64 8.37
C LEU A 556 7.47 46.78 9.18
N ASN A 557 7.03 46.94 10.43
CA ASN A 557 7.48 47.98 11.37
C ASN A 557 8.67 47.50 12.21
N ASN A 558 9.65 46.87 11.56
CA ASN A 558 10.86 46.45 12.26
C ASN A 558 11.76 47.66 12.61
N LYS A 559 12.66 47.48 13.59
CA LYS A 559 13.58 48.54 14.04
C LYS A 559 14.39 49.19 12.91
N SER A 560 14.75 48.42 11.88
CA SER A 560 15.48 48.95 10.72
C SER A 560 14.61 49.88 9.89
N TYR A 561 13.33 49.53 9.68
CA TYR A 561 12.36 50.40 9.03
C TYR A 561 12.14 51.69 9.81
N GLU A 562 11.89 51.63 11.12
CA GLU A 562 11.71 52.83 11.96
C GLU A 562 12.91 53.78 11.90
N THR A 563 14.13 53.22 11.93
CA THR A 563 15.38 53.99 11.82
C THR A 563 15.49 54.67 10.46
N VAL A 564 15.21 53.94 9.38
CA VAL A 564 15.20 54.46 8.00
C VAL A 564 14.14 55.54 7.85
N TYR A 565 12.92 55.30 8.32
CA TYR A 565 11.77 56.22 8.24
C TYR A 565 12.08 57.54 8.94
N ASN A 566 12.60 57.48 10.17
CA ASN A 566 12.97 58.66 10.95
C ASN A 566 14.08 59.46 10.26
N ARG A 567 15.14 58.80 9.76
CA ARG A 567 16.24 59.48 9.05
C ARG A 567 15.74 60.17 7.78
N LEU A 568 14.96 59.48 6.94
CA LEU A 568 14.45 60.05 5.70
C LEU A 568 13.48 61.23 5.95
N THR A 569 12.66 61.16 7.00
CA THR A 569 11.74 62.25 7.39
C THR A 569 12.49 63.51 7.82
N VAL A 570 13.58 63.37 8.59
CA VAL A 570 14.42 64.50 9.02
C VAL A 570 15.18 65.12 7.85
N GLU A 571 15.71 64.29 6.94
CA GLU A 571 16.40 64.75 5.73
C GLU A 571 15.45 65.48 4.77
N GLU A 572 14.22 64.98 4.63
CA GLU A 572 13.15 65.63 3.87
C GLU A 572 12.81 67.01 4.43
N ALA A 573 12.57 67.12 5.75
CA ALA A 573 12.31 68.39 6.40
C ALA A 573 13.49 69.38 6.23
N THR A 574 14.72 68.88 6.33
CA THR A 574 15.93 69.69 6.17
C THR A 574 16.09 70.19 4.72
N MET A 575 15.77 69.36 3.72
CA MET A 575 15.80 69.74 2.30
C MET A 575 14.68 70.70 1.93
N ALA A 576 13.46 70.51 2.45
CA ALA A 576 12.32 71.40 2.22
C ALA A 576 12.57 72.82 2.75
N VAL A 577 13.29 72.96 3.87
CA VAL A 577 13.70 74.27 4.42
C VAL A 577 14.79 74.94 3.56
N LYS A 578 15.68 74.17 2.91
CA LYS A 578 16.78 74.69 2.07
C LYS A 578 16.36 75.04 0.63
N ALA A 579 15.43 74.28 0.05
CA ALA A 579 14.93 74.49 -1.31
C ALA A 579 13.51 75.07 -1.23
N GLY A 580 13.39 76.40 -1.12
CA GLY A 580 12.15 77.11 -0.77
C GLY A 580 10.92 76.95 -1.69
N ASP A 581 10.94 76.03 -2.66
CA ASP A 581 9.79 75.46 -3.37
C ASP A 581 10.31 74.32 -4.27
N GLY A 582 10.04 73.02 -3.99
CA GLY A 582 10.46 71.97 -4.93
C GLY A 582 10.74 70.54 -4.44
N LEU A 583 9.88 69.96 -3.61
CA LEU A 583 9.71 68.50 -3.55
C LEU A 583 8.36 68.14 -4.20
N GLU A 584 8.25 68.27 -5.52
CA GLU A 584 7.05 67.79 -6.24
C GLU A 584 6.85 66.28 -5.99
N GLY A 585 5.85 65.94 -5.16
CA GLY A 585 5.14 64.66 -5.17
C GLY A 585 5.75 63.45 -4.46
N ILE A 586 6.87 63.56 -3.72
CA ILE A 586 7.46 62.42 -3.00
C ILE A 586 7.79 62.84 -1.56
N THR A 587 6.86 62.55 -0.63
CA THR A 587 7.02 62.76 0.81
C THR A 587 7.02 61.43 1.57
N MET A 588 7.75 61.35 2.70
CA MET A 588 7.67 60.23 3.64
C MET A 588 6.35 60.17 4.39
N ARG A 589 5.59 61.28 4.48
CA ARG A 589 4.26 61.30 5.10
C ARG A 589 3.29 60.41 4.34
N ASP A 590 2.41 59.71 5.04
CA ASP A 590 1.38 58.90 4.41
C ASP A 590 0.36 59.82 3.74
N SER A 591 0.23 59.66 2.42
CA SER A 591 -0.78 60.37 1.63
C SER A 591 -2.21 59.91 1.95
N ASP A 592 -2.35 58.89 2.80
CA ASP A 592 -3.63 58.29 3.17
C ASP A 592 -4.20 58.90 4.48
N GLU A 593 -3.46 59.80 5.17
CA GLU A 593 -3.93 60.52 6.37
C GLU A 593 -4.44 61.95 6.09
N GLU A 594 -4.39 62.43 4.83
CA GLU A 594 -4.83 63.80 4.47
C GLU A 594 -6.25 63.90 3.89
N ASP A 595 -6.97 62.78 3.70
CA ASP A 595 -8.40 62.76 3.32
C ASP A 595 -9.31 62.45 4.54
N GLY A 596 -9.16 63.25 5.60
CA GLY A 596 -10.03 63.25 6.80
C GLY A 596 -11.10 64.34 6.76
#